data_AF-A0A2V6UUQ6-F1
#
_entry.id   AF-A0A2V6UUQ6-F1
#
_cell.length_a   1.000
_cell.length_b   1.000
_cell.length_c   1.000
_cell.angle_alpha   90.00
_cell.angle_beta   90.00
_cell.angle_gamma   90.00
#
_symmetry.space_group_name_H-M   'P 1'
#
loop_
_entity.id
_entity.type
_entity.pdbx_description
1 polymer ?
#
loop_
_entity_poly.entity_id
_entity_poly.type
_entity_poly.pdbx_seq_one_letter_code
_entity_poly.pdbx_strand_id
1 'polypeptide(L)'
;MNRLWIGAIAGAVASAVACGTAAAQVAKYVDAQGVTHYVGSEAQIPEQFRGHAAPAGLPTGHDAPSSDVRQDRRDLRQDTREIREDRRDVARDTRGIRQDRREMGQDARDVERDRRDITRDRRDVTQERGKLQQDLKAGNTQAVTADRQELRSDRQALGADRRDLRQDQRDVSRDRGDLHRDVRARREDRRDLRRDVINRRQDRRDLRHDRRAER
;
A
#
# COMPACT_ATOMS: atom_id res chain seq x y z
N MET A 1 -46.43 16.91 -27.39
CA MET A 1 -47.63 16.42 -26.66
C MET A 1 -47.10 15.76 -25.40
N ASN A 2 -47.21 16.24 -24.16
CA ASN A 2 -48.05 17.25 -23.53
C ASN A 2 -47.26 18.03 -22.47
N ARG A 3 -47.66 19.30 -22.28
CA ARG A 3 -47.26 20.24 -21.21
C ARG A 3 -48.24 20.14 -20.03
N LEU A 4 -47.84 20.65 -18.85
CA LEU A 4 -48.60 21.25 -17.71
C LEU A 4 -48.06 20.68 -16.37
N TRP A 5 -47.23 21.37 -15.56
CA TRP A 5 -47.36 22.60 -14.74
C TRP A 5 -48.31 22.49 -13.53
N ILE A 6 -47.94 23.22 -12.45
CA ILE A 6 -48.59 23.46 -11.15
C ILE A 6 -48.08 22.53 -10.02
N GLY A 7 -47.60 22.99 -8.86
CA GLY A 7 -47.50 24.33 -8.28
C GLY A 7 -46.79 24.29 -6.91
N ALA A 8 -46.22 25.44 -6.53
CA ALA A 8 -45.57 25.70 -5.24
C ALA A 8 -46.59 25.85 -4.10
N ILE A 9 -46.24 25.40 -2.88
CA ILE A 9 -46.78 25.96 -1.63
C ILE A 9 -45.65 26.06 -0.60
N ALA A 10 -45.33 27.31 -0.27
CA ALA A 10 -44.63 27.71 0.94
C ALA A 10 -45.55 27.53 2.15
N GLY A 11 -45.00 27.09 3.28
CA GLY A 11 -45.75 26.96 4.53
C GLY A 11 -44.80 26.91 5.73
N ALA A 12 -44.45 28.10 6.22
CA ALA A 12 -43.80 28.27 7.50
C ALA A 12 -44.72 27.79 8.64
N VAL A 13 -44.18 27.04 9.58
CA VAL A 13 -44.70 27.00 10.95
C VAL A 13 -43.51 27.26 11.87
N ALA A 14 -43.37 28.54 12.20
CA ALA A 14 -42.69 28.98 13.40
C ALA A 14 -43.53 28.54 14.60
N SER A 15 -42.98 27.69 15.46
CA SER A 15 -43.47 27.55 16.83
C SER A 15 -42.39 28.06 17.75
N ALA A 16 -42.61 29.29 18.20
CA ALA A 16 -41.93 29.90 19.32
C ALA A 16 -42.23 29.10 20.59
N VAL A 17 -41.18 28.63 21.25
CA VAL A 17 -41.18 28.53 22.71
C VAL A 17 -40.08 29.46 23.18
N ALA A 18 -40.49 30.68 23.47
CA ALA A 18 -39.72 31.60 24.28
C ALA A 18 -39.71 31.05 25.71
N CYS A 19 -38.53 30.76 26.26
CA CYS A 19 -38.30 30.93 27.70
C CYS A 19 -36.79 30.96 28.00
N GLY A 20 -36.33 32.09 28.54
CA GLY A 20 -35.13 32.16 29.35
C GLY A 20 -33.82 32.40 28.60
N THR A 21 -33.50 33.66 28.35
CA THR A 21 -32.11 34.13 28.27
C THR A 21 -31.38 33.76 29.57
N ALA A 22 -30.65 32.65 29.60
CA ALA A 22 -29.68 32.40 30.65
C ALA A 22 -28.48 33.31 30.39
N ALA A 23 -28.46 34.42 31.13
CA ALA A 23 -27.40 35.42 31.13
C ALA A 23 -26.03 34.75 31.12
N ALA A 24 -25.15 35.24 30.24
CA ALA A 24 -23.74 34.95 30.24
C ALA A 24 -23.21 34.97 31.69
N GLN A 25 -22.60 33.88 32.13
CA GLN A 25 -21.90 33.81 33.42
C GLN A 25 -20.58 34.57 33.25
N VAL A 26 -20.56 35.86 33.55
CA VAL A 26 -19.41 36.74 33.23
C VAL A 26 -18.40 36.84 34.38
N ALA A 27 -18.74 36.50 35.62
CA ALA A 27 -17.78 36.59 36.73
C ALA A 27 -17.96 35.51 37.82
N LYS A 28 -16.88 35.23 38.55
CA LYS A 28 -16.86 34.32 39.72
C LYS A 28 -16.11 34.94 40.90
N TYR A 29 -16.50 34.59 42.13
CA TYR A 29 -15.75 34.91 43.36
C TYR A 29 -15.71 33.70 44.31
N VAL A 30 -14.73 33.66 45.21
CA VAL A 30 -14.58 32.62 46.23
C VAL A 30 -14.77 33.25 47.60
N ASP A 31 -15.60 32.66 48.45
CA ASP A 31 -15.85 33.16 49.80
C ASP A 31 -14.76 32.72 50.81
N ALA A 32 -14.87 33.19 52.05
CA ALA A 32 -13.93 32.84 53.12
C ALA A 32 -13.96 31.34 53.51
N GLN A 33 -14.93 30.57 53.04
CA GLN A 33 -15.07 29.13 53.26
C GLN A 33 -14.53 28.30 52.07
N GLY A 34 -14.03 28.96 51.01
CA GLY A 34 -13.46 28.31 49.82
C GLY A 34 -14.51 27.89 48.78
N VAL A 35 -15.75 28.34 48.90
CA VAL A 35 -16.85 27.99 47.97
C VAL A 35 -16.85 28.96 46.79
N THR A 36 -16.90 28.43 45.56
CA THR A 36 -16.91 29.24 44.32
C THR A 36 -18.34 29.60 43.91
N HIS A 37 -18.62 30.89 43.78
CA HIS A 37 -19.90 31.44 43.32
C HIS A 37 -19.77 32.04 41.91
N TYR A 38 -20.78 31.80 41.06
CA TYR A 38 -20.88 32.35 39.70
C TYR A 38 -21.97 33.40 39.64
N VAL A 39 -21.67 34.56 39.03
CA VAL A 39 -22.60 35.69 38.91
C VAL A 39 -22.68 36.20 37.48
N GLY A 40 -23.83 36.78 37.12
CA GLY A 40 -24.10 37.27 35.77
C GLY A 40 -23.39 38.58 35.43
N SER A 41 -22.86 39.29 36.44
CA SER A 41 -22.08 40.52 36.25
C SER A 41 -21.19 40.82 37.46
N GLU A 42 -20.09 41.53 37.25
CA GLU A 42 -19.14 41.96 38.29
C GLU A 42 -19.78 42.93 39.31
N ALA A 43 -20.89 43.57 38.94
CA ALA A 43 -21.70 44.41 39.81
C ALA A 43 -22.36 43.63 40.96
N GLN A 44 -22.61 42.33 40.76
CA GLN A 44 -23.26 41.44 41.73
C GLN A 44 -22.28 40.77 42.70
N ILE A 45 -20.98 41.02 42.56
CA ILE A 45 -19.97 40.56 43.52
C ILE A 45 -20.03 41.45 44.76
N PRO A 46 -20.16 40.88 45.98
CA PRO A 46 -20.11 41.66 47.22
C PRO A 46 -18.80 42.45 47.30
N GLU A 47 -18.87 43.71 47.74
CA GLU A 47 -17.73 44.66 47.77
C GLU A 47 -16.45 44.07 48.38
N GLN A 48 -16.60 43.27 49.45
CA GLN A 48 -15.50 42.60 50.14
C GLN A 48 -14.73 41.57 49.29
N PHE A 49 -15.27 41.13 48.15
CA PHE A 49 -14.66 40.18 47.22
C PHE A 49 -14.31 40.78 45.86
N ARG A 50 -14.62 42.06 45.62
CA ARG A 50 -14.40 42.74 44.33
C ARG A 50 -12.91 42.99 44.04
N GLY A 51 -12.07 43.06 45.06
CA GLY A 51 -10.60 43.19 44.92
C GLY A 51 -9.87 41.91 44.51
N HIS A 52 -10.55 40.75 44.48
CA HIS A 52 -9.99 39.44 44.08
C HIS A 52 -10.73 38.82 42.89
N ALA A 53 -11.63 39.57 42.27
CA ALA A 53 -12.33 39.17 41.06
C ALA A 53 -11.36 39.25 39.87
N ALA A 54 -10.64 38.16 39.61
CA ALA A 54 -10.02 37.99 38.30
C ALA A 54 -11.15 37.82 37.26
N PRO A 55 -11.07 38.44 36.06
CA PRO A 55 -11.90 37.99 34.95
C PRO A 55 -11.73 36.48 34.84
N ALA A 56 -12.76 35.74 34.40
CA ALA A 56 -12.70 34.29 34.22
C ALA A 56 -11.68 33.91 33.13
N GLY A 57 -10.39 34.12 33.42
CA GLY A 57 -9.27 33.53 32.77
C GLY A 57 -9.34 32.04 33.06
N LEU A 58 -9.24 31.29 31.97
CA LEU A 58 -8.89 29.88 31.97
C LEU A 58 -7.92 29.56 33.12
N PRO A 59 -8.01 28.40 33.76
CA PRO A 59 -6.98 27.98 34.70
C PRO A 59 -5.65 28.02 33.95
N THR A 60 -4.83 29.04 34.20
CA THR A 60 -3.43 29.06 33.78
C THR A 60 -2.70 28.15 34.76
N GLY A 61 -3.04 26.86 34.73
CA GLY A 61 -2.17 25.83 35.22
C GLY A 61 -0.92 25.89 34.34
N HIS A 62 0.23 25.92 34.99
CA HIS A 62 1.55 25.80 34.37
C HIS A 62 1.77 24.42 33.70
N ASP A 63 0.71 23.79 33.19
CA ASP A 63 0.63 22.39 32.70
C ASP A 63 0.61 22.31 31.16
N ALA A 64 1.03 23.37 30.48
CA ALA A 64 1.26 23.33 29.04
C ALA A 64 2.56 22.55 28.81
N PRO A 65 2.55 21.37 28.14
CA PRO A 65 3.80 20.68 27.81
C PRO A 65 4.70 21.64 27.02
N SER A 66 6.01 21.55 27.28
CA SER A 66 7.02 22.38 26.60
C SER A 66 6.87 22.29 25.08
N SER A 67 7.41 23.29 24.37
CA SER A 67 7.49 23.28 22.90
C SER A 67 8.08 21.97 22.38
N ASP A 68 9.06 21.43 23.10
CA ASP A 68 9.86 20.28 22.71
C ASP A 68 9.02 19.00 22.84
N VAL A 69 8.32 18.81 23.97
CA VAL A 69 7.37 17.70 24.15
C VAL A 69 6.22 17.74 23.13
N ARG A 70 5.84 18.92 22.61
CA ARG A 70 4.84 19.02 21.53
C ARG A 70 5.43 18.63 20.17
N GLN A 71 6.67 19.03 19.90
CA GLN A 71 7.39 18.70 18.69
C GLN A 71 7.66 17.19 18.60
N ASP A 72 8.17 16.56 19.66
CA ASP A 72 8.39 15.10 19.72
C ASP A 72 7.10 14.30 19.51
N ARG A 73 5.96 14.79 20.02
CA ARG A 73 4.65 14.17 19.76
C ARG A 73 4.27 14.25 18.29
N ARG A 74 4.64 15.32 17.59
CA ARG A 74 4.38 15.50 16.17
C ARG A 74 5.28 14.58 15.35
N ASP A 75 6.56 14.51 15.69
CA ASP A 75 7.54 13.68 14.99
C ASP A 75 7.20 12.18 15.15
N LEU A 76 6.87 11.74 16.38
CA LEU A 76 6.37 10.38 16.60
C LEU A 76 5.10 10.04 15.80
N ARG A 77 4.23 11.02 15.53
CA ARG A 77 3.04 10.82 14.68
C ARG A 77 3.43 10.69 13.22
N GLN A 78 4.43 11.44 12.78
CA GLN A 78 5.01 11.34 11.45
C GLN A 78 5.69 9.99 11.24
N ASP A 79 6.60 9.56 12.14
CA ASP A 79 7.23 8.24 12.07
C ASP A 79 6.20 7.11 12.05
N THR A 80 5.09 7.27 12.78
CA THR A 80 4.01 6.29 12.77
C THR A 80 3.36 6.16 11.39
N ARG A 81 3.27 7.25 10.63
CA ARG A 81 2.72 7.27 9.27
C ARG A 81 3.72 6.66 8.29
N GLU A 82 4.98 7.07 8.35
CA GLU A 82 6.07 6.55 7.49
C GLU A 82 6.23 5.04 7.67
N ILE A 83 6.38 4.54 8.90
CA ILE A 83 6.44 3.09 9.20
C ILE A 83 5.21 2.32 8.68
N ARG A 84 4.03 2.96 8.63
CA ARG A 84 2.83 2.31 8.08
C ARG A 84 2.88 2.24 6.55
N GLU A 85 3.47 3.23 5.90
CA GLU A 85 3.70 3.27 4.46
C GLU A 85 4.74 2.22 4.06
N ASP A 86 5.90 2.19 4.71
CA ASP A 86 6.95 1.18 4.46
C ASP A 86 6.41 -0.25 4.63
N ARG A 87 5.55 -0.48 5.63
CA ARG A 87 4.89 -1.78 5.82
C ARG A 87 3.99 -2.15 4.66
N ARG A 88 3.31 -1.17 4.05
CA ARG A 88 2.46 -1.39 2.88
C ARG A 88 3.32 -1.68 1.66
N ASP A 89 4.43 -0.98 1.49
CA ASP A 89 5.33 -1.18 0.35
C ASP A 89 6.01 -2.55 0.43
N VAL A 90 6.59 -2.92 1.57
CA VAL A 90 7.11 -4.28 1.80
C VAL A 90 6.04 -5.36 1.54
N ALA A 91 4.78 -5.09 1.88
CA ALA A 91 3.68 -6.02 1.60
C ALA A 91 3.34 -6.09 0.10
N ARG A 92 3.42 -4.98 -0.63
CA ARG A 92 3.28 -4.94 -2.10
C ARG A 92 4.42 -5.70 -2.78
N ASP A 93 5.66 -5.46 -2.40
CA ASP A 93 6.82 -6.20 -2.96
C ASP A 93 6.73 -7.70 -2.65
N THR A 94 6.23 -8.04 -1.47
CA THR A 94 5.97 -9.45 -1.12
C THR A 94 4.93 -10.09 -2.04
N ARG A 95 3.93 -9.34 -2.51
CA ARG A 95 2.95 -9.83 -3.48
C ARG A 95 3.54 -9.90 -4.88
N GLY A 96 4.26 -8.88 -5.33
CA GLY A 96 4.98 -8.87 -6.62
C GLY A 96 5.89 -10.07 -6.76
N ILE A 97 6.83 -10.25 -5.82
CA ILE A 97 7.74 -11.41 -5.77
C ILE A 97 7.03 -12.77 -5.79
N ARG A 98 5.80 -12.86 -5.25
CA ARG A 98 5.01 -14.10 -5.30
C ARG A 98 4.37 -14.32 -6.67
N GLN A 99 3.97 -13.25 -7.34
CA GLN A 99 3.46 -13.28 -8.70
C GLN A 99 4.57 -13.66 -9.68
N ASP A 100 5.73 -13.00 -9.63
CA ASP A 100 6.87 -13.29 -10.51
C ASP A 100 7.30 -14.76 -10.40
N ARG A 101 7.31 -15.31 -9.17
CA ARG A 101 7.60 -16.74 -8.93
C ARG A 101 6.59 -17.69 -9.59
N ARG A 102 5.32 -17.28 -9.68
CA ARG A 102 4.29 -18.09 -10.33
C ARG A 102 4.44 -18.03 -11.84
N GLU A 103 4.67 -16.84 -12.39
CA GLU A 103 4.89 -16.60 -13.81
C GLU A 103 6.12 -17.37 -14.30
N MET A 104 7.28 -17.22 -13.63
CA MET A 104 8.47 -18.03 -13.90
C MET A 104 8.22 -19.55 -13.82
N GLY A 105 7.29 -19.97 -12.94
CA GLY A 105 6.89 -21.36 -12.81
C GLY A 105 6.05 -21.86 -13.98
N GLN A 106 5.33 -20.97 -14.68
CA GLN A 106 4.63 -21.25 -15.93
C GLN A 106 5.64 -21.31 -17.08
N ASP A 107 6.51 -20.31 -17.20
CA ASP A 107 7.54 -20.26 -18.25
C ASP A 107 8.45 -21.50 -18.21
N ALA A 108 8.82 -21.96 -17.01
CA ALA A 108 9.60 -23.19 -16.86
C ALA A 108 8.86 -24.45 -17.37
N ARG A 109 7.53 -24.49 -17.27
CA ARG A 109 6.71 -25.60 -17.81
C ARG A 109 6.59 -25.50 -19.32
N ASP A 110 6.48 -24.30 -19.86
CA ASP A 110 6.40 -24.08 -21.31
C ASP A 110 7.72 -24.48 -21.98
N VAL A 111 8.85 -24.06 -21.41
CA VAL A 111 10.19 -24.56 -21.80
C VAL A 111 10.29 -26.09 -21.75
N GLU A 112 9.65 -26.74 -20.79
CA GLU A 112 9.61 -28.20 -20.72
C GLU A 112 8.74 -28.83 -21.83
N ARG A 113 7.61 -28.21 -22.17
CA ARG A 113 6.75 -28.64 -23.28
C ARG A 113 7.50 -28.53 -24.61
N ASP A 114 8.12 -27.39 -24.88
CA ASP A 114 8.88 -27.17 -26.12
C ASP A 114 10.02 -28.18 -26.27
N ARG A 115 10.70 -28.52 -25.18
CA ARG A 115 11.73 -29.58 -25.18
C ARG A 115 11.16 -30.94 -25.57
N ARG A 116 9.96 -31.28 -25.09
CA ARG A 116 9.31 -32.55 -25.41
C ARG A 116 8.86 -32.56 -26.87
N ASP A 117 8.30 -31.46 -27.36
CA ASP A 117 7.82 -31.35 -28.74
C ASP A 117 9.00 -31.41 -29.72
N ILE A 118 10.06 -30.62 -29.51
CA ILE A 118 11.31 -30.73 -30.29
C ILE A 118 11.89 -32.15 -30.27
N THR A 119 11.73 -32.88 -29.16
CA THR A 119 12.20 -34.27 -29.08
C THR A 119 11.35 -35.21 -29.93
N ARG A 120 10.04 -34.99 -30.01
CA ARG A 120 9.12 -35.72 -30.90
C ARG A 120 9.43 -35.41 -32.36
N ASP A 121 9.51 -34.13 -32.72
CA ASP A 121 9.78 -33.71 -34.09
C ASP A 121 11.13 -34.25 -34.60
N ARG A 122 12.13 -34.32 -33.72
CA ARG A 122 13.42 -34.96 -34.06
C ARG A 122 13.27 -36.45 -34.39
N ARG A 123 12.40 -37.17 -33.69
CA ARG A 123 12.14 -38.59 -33.95
C ARG A 123 11.40 -38.75 -35.28
N ASP A 124 10.42 -37.90 -35.55
CA ASP A 124 9.62 -37.95 -36.77
C ASP A 124 10.50 -37.68 -38.00
N VAL A 125 11.30 -36.62 -37.97
CA VAL A 125 12.33 -36.32 -38.99
C VAL A 125 13.31 -37.49 -39.19
N THR A 126 13.63 -38.23 -38.11
CA THR A 126 14.50 -39.41 -38.21
C THR A 126 13.81 -40.58 -38.90
N GLN A 127 12.52 -40.81 -38.61
CA GLN A 127 11.72 -41.85 -39.24
C GLN A 127 11.48 -41.56 -40.73
N GLU A 128 11.08 -40.34 -41.07
CA GLU A 128 10.91 -39.87 -42.45
C GLU A 128 12.19 -40.01 -43.26
N ARG A 129 13.34 -39.67 -42.68
CA ARG A 129 14.64 -39.89 -43.32
C ARG A 129 14.90 -41.38 -43.59
N GLY A 130 14.41 -42.28 -42.72
CA GLY A 130 14.45 -43.72 -42.94
C GLY A 130 13.56 -44.16 -44.11
N LYS A 131 12.33 -43.64 -44.19
CA LYS A 131 11.40 -43.89 -45.31
C LYS A 131 11.98 -43.40 -46.64
N LEU A 132 12.50 -42.17 -46.67
CA LEU A 132 13.19 -41.61 -47.83
C LEU A 132 14.33 -42.51 -48.33
N GLN A 133 15.10 -43.11 -47.41
CA GLN A 133 16.16 -44.06 -47.79
C GLN A 133 15.61 -45.37 -48.39
N GLN A 134 14.44 -45.84 -47.95
CA GLN A 134 13.78 -47.00 -48.53
C GLN A 134 13.26 -46.68 -49.94
N ASP A 135 12.62 -45.52 -50.12
CA ASP A 135 12.10 -45.09 -51.41
C ASP A 135 13.21 -44.85 -52.43
N LEU A 136 14.35 -44.32 -51.98
CA LEU A 136 15.57 -44.22 -52.79
C LEU A 136 16.07 -45.60 -53.26
N LYS A 137 16.02 -46.63 -52.41
CA LYS A 137 16.42 -48.00 -52.78
C LYS A 137 15.40 -48.66 -53.72
N ALA A 138 14.11 -48.35 -53.54
CA ALA A 138 13.03 -48.86 -54.37
C ALA A 138 12.92 -48.17 -55.74
N GLY A 139 13.65 -47.06 -55.95
CA GLY A 139 13.63 -46.30 -57.22
C GLY A 139 12.39 -45.43 -57.40
N ASN A 140 11.63 -45.14 -56.35
CA ASN A 140 10.44 -44.29 -56.41
C ASN A 140 10.82 -42.80 -56.41
N THR A 141 11.22 -42.28 -57.57
CA THR A 141 11.77 -40.91 -57.71
C THR A 141 10.78 -39.80 -57.38
N GLN A 142 9.48 -40.02 -57.58
CA GLN A 142 8.44 -39.04 -57.24
C GLN A 142 8.27 -38.92 -55.72
N ALA A 143 8.14 -40.04 -55.00
CA ALA A 143 8.04 -40.02 -53.53
C ALA A 143 9.29 -39.40 -52.89
N VAL A 144 10.48 -39.76 -53.38
CA VAL A 144 11.76 -39.19 -52.92
C VAL A 144 11.80 -37.67 -53.03
N THR A 145 11.19 -37.10 -54.06
CA THR A 145 11.19 -35.64 -54.26
C THR A 145 10.25 -34.95 -53.28
N ALA A 146 9.07 -35.51 -53.05
CA ALA A 146 8.10 -35.02 -52.06
C ALA A 146 8.67 -35.11 -50.64
N ASP A 147 9.16 -36.29 -50.23
CA ASP A 147 9.75 -36.53 -48.92
C ASP A 147 10.92 -35.60 -48.61
N ARG A 148 11.75 -35.26 -49.62
CA ARG A 148 12.86 -34.30 -49.45
C ARG A 148 12.37 -32.88 -49.17
N GLN A 149 11.24 -32.48 -49.75
CA GLN A 149 10.67 -31.16 -49.52
C GLN A 149 10.02 -31.07 -48.14
N GLU A 150 9.31 -32.11 -47.72
CA GLU A 150 8.71 -32.24 -46.39
C GLU A 150 9.81 -32.20 -45.31
N LEU A 151 10.80 -33.10 -45.39
CA LEU A 151 11.95 -33.12 -44.48
C LEU A 151 12.73 -31.79 -44.39
N ARG A 152 12.75 -31.03 -45.49
CA ARG A 152 13.37 -29.69 -45.48
C ARG A 152 12.53 -28.72 -44.66
N SER A 153 11.22 -28.75 -44.83
CA SER A 153 10.26 -27.93 -44.09
C SER A 153 10.30 -28.27 -42.61
N ASP A 154 10.28 -29.55 -42.24
CA ASP A 154 10.31 -29.98 -40.84
C ASP A 154 11.62 -29.61 -40.16
N ARG A 155 12.75 -29.71 -40.87
CA ARG A 155 14.05 -29.22 -40.35
C ARG A 155 14.06 -27.72 -40.14
N GLN A 156 13.35 -26.95 -40.97
CA GLN A 156 13.25 -25.50 -40.80
C GLN A 156 12.36 -25.16 -39.61
N ALA A 157 11.21 -25.82 -39.46
CA ALA A 157 10.31 -25.69 -38.31
C ALA A 157 11.04 -26.03 -37.00
N LEU A 158 11.68 -27.20 -36.95
CA LEU A 158 12.49 -27.63 -35.80
C LEU A 158 13.65 -26.69 -35.49
N GLY A 159 14.18 -26.01 -36.53
CA GLY A 159 15.16 -24.95 -36.38
C GLY A 159 14.59 -23.69 -35.73
N ALA A 160 13.32 -23.35 -36.01
CA ALA A 160 12.57 -22.26 -35.38
C ALA A 160 12.26 -22.59 -33.93
N ASP A 161 11.69 -23.76 -33.63
CA ASP A 161 11.34 -24.16 -32.25
C ASP A 161 12.57 -24.16 -31.34
N ARG A 162 13.74 -24.57 -31.86
CA ARG A 162 15.00 -24.50 -31.12
C ARG A 162 15.48 -23.08 -30.85
N ARG A 163 15.15 -22.11 -31.71
CA ARG A 163 15.46 -20.69 -31.47
C ARG A 163 14.52 -20.12 -30.42
N ASP A 164 13.24 -20.45 -30.51
CA ASP A 164 12.21 -19.98 -29.58
C ASP A 164 12.51 -20.53 -28.18
N LEU A 165 12.76 -21.84 -28.04
CA LEU A 165 13.19 -22.45 -26.77
C LEU A 165 14.47 -21.80 -26.18
N ARG A 166 15.40 -21.35 -27.03
CA ARG A 166 16.59 -20.63 -26.55
C ARG A 166 16.25 -19.24 -26.05
N GLN A 167 15.27 -18.58 -26.67
CA GLN A 167 14.77 -17.28 -26.25
C GLN A 167 14.04 -17.40 -24.92
N ASP A 168 13.13 -18.38 -24.78
CA ASP A 168 12.40 -18.61 -23.53
C ASP A 168 13.34 -18.92 -22.36
N GLN A 169 14.39 -19.72 -22.60
CA GLN A 169 15.42 -19.98 -21.59
C GLN A 169 16.19 -18.73 -21.18
N ARG A 170 16.41 -17.77 -22.09
CA ARG A 170 17.04 -16.49 -21.76
C ARG A 170 16.10 -15.62 -20.94
N ASP A 171 14.82 -15.61 -21.27
CA ASP A 171 13.82 -14.81 -20.56
C ASP A 171 13.62 -15.32 -19.14
N VAL A 172 13.45 -16.63 -18.94
CA VAL A 172 13.45 -17.25 -17.60
C VAL A 172 14.70 -16.92 -16.79
N SER A 173 15.87 -16.84 -17.44
CA SER A 173 17.12 -16.46 -16.78
C SER A 173 17.13 -14.99 -16.35
N ARG A 174 16.57 -14.08 -17.18
CA ARG A 174 16.41 -12.66 -16.86
C ARG A 174 15.44 -12.47 -15.71
N ASP A 175 14.27 -13.09 -15.76
CA ASP A 175 13.25 -13.02 -14.72
C ASP A 175 13.78 -13.53 -13.38
N ARG A 176 14.61 -14.58 -13.42
CA ARG A 176 15.31 -15.06 -12.22
C ARG A 176 16.27 -14.02 -11.63
N GLY A 177 16.93 -13.26 -12.49
CA GLY A 177 17.81 -12.15 -12.11
C GLY A 177 17.01 -10.99 -11.48
N ASP A 178 15.91 -10.60 -12.10
CA ASP A 178 15.00 -9.57 -11.60
C ASP A 178 14.39 -9.95 -10.26
N LEU A 179 13.82 -11.15 -10.14
CA LEU A 179 13.29 -11.67 -8.89
C LEU A 179 14.33 -11.65 -7.76
N HIS A 180 15.59 -11.92 -8.07
CA HIS A 180 16.66 -11.88 -7.07
C HIS A 180 16.97 -10.44 -6.62
N ARG A 181 16.92 -9.47 -7.53
CA ARG A 181 17.05 -8.04 -7.21
C ARG A 181 15.88 -7.58 -6.34
N ASP A 182 14.65 -7.92 -6.69
CA ASP A 182 13.46 -7.53 -5.92
C ASP A 182 13.47 -8.15 -4.51
N VAL A 183 13.89 -9.41 -4.42
CA VAL A 183 14.06 -10.08 -3.12
C VAL A 183 15.14 -9.40 -2.27
N ARG A 184 16.20 -8.83 -2.87
CA ARG A 184 17.21 -8.05 -2.15
C ARG A 184 16.68 -6.69 -1.72
N ALA A 185 16.06 -5.92 -2.62
CA ALA A 185 15.46 -4.62 -2.31
C ALA A 185 14.49 -4.73 -1.13
N ARG A 186 13.52 -5.65 -1.22
CA ARG A 186 12.57 -5.89 -0.10
C ARG A 186 13.26 -6.30 1.21
N ARG A 187 14.42 -6.97 1.16
CA ARG A 187 15.18 -7.30 2.38
C ARG A 187 15.81 -6.06 2.99
N GLU A 188 16.24 -5.11 2.17
CA GLU A 188 16.76 -3.81 2.58
C GLU A 188 15.64 -2.97 3.19
N ASP A 189 14.48 -2.84 2.52
CA ASP A 189 13.31 -2.13 3.04
C ASP A 189 12.86 -2.69 4.40
N ARG A 190 12.90 -4.02 4.58
CA ARG A 190 12.61 -4.66 5.87
C ARG A 190 13.63 -4.34 6.95
N ARG A 191 14.90 -4.11 6.60
CA ARG A 191 15.94 -3.72 7.56
C ARG A 191 15.74 -2.27 7.97
N ASP A 192 15.44 -1.38 7.04
CA ASP A 192 15.23 0.04 7.32
C ASP A 192 13.95 0.24 8.13
N LEU A 193 12.84 -0.38 7.73
CA LEU A 193 11.63 -0.44 8.54
C LEU A 193 11.87 -0.95 9.97
N ARG A 194 12.77 -1.93 10.14
CA ARG A 194 13.13 -2.41 11.48
C ARG A 194 13.87 -1.34 12.27
N ARG A 195 14.77 -0.58 11.65
CA ARG A 195 15.49 0.54 12.28
C ARG A 195 14.52 1.64 12.66
N ASP A 196 13.60 2.04 11.78
CA ASP A 196 12.63 3.10 12.06
C ASP A 196 11.70 2.73 13.21
N VAL A 197 11.27 1.46 13.25
CA VAL A 197 10.50 0.92 14.38
C VAL A 197 11.30 0.95 15.69
N ILE A 198 12.62 0.75 15.66
CA ILE A 198 13.48 0.84 16.84
C ILE A 198 13.65 2.30 17.28
N ASN A 199 14.00 3.20 16.35
CA ASN A 199 14.19 4.63 16.62
C ASN A 199 12.93 5.24 17.24
N ARG A 200 11.79 5.07 16.59
CA ARG A 200 10.49 5.53 17.12
C ARG A 200 10.16 4.96 18.51
N ARG A 201 10.60 3.72 18.81
CA ARG A 201 10.43 3.14 20.16
C ARG A 201 11.30 3.84 21.19
N GLN A 202 12.50 4.26 20.80
CA GLN A 202 13.42 5.05 21.61
C GLN A 202 12.87 6.46 21.82
N ASP A 203 12.48 7.17 20.77
CA ASP A 203 11.90 8.53 20.88
C ASP A 203 10.64 8.53 21.77
N ARG A 204 9.85 7.45 21.69
CA ARG A 204 8.69 7.28 22.59
C ARG A 204 9.07 7.05 24.04
N ARG A 205 10.23 6.44 24.33
CA ARG A 205 10.76 6.30 25.70
C ARG A 205 11.29 7.64 26.19
N ASP A 206 12.04 8.35 25.36
CA ASP A 206 12.65 9.64 25.72
C ASP A 206 11.56 10.67 26.04
N LEU A 207 10.54 10.77 25.18
CA LEU A 207 9.35 11.59 25.45
C LEU A 207 8.60 11.22 26.75
N ARG A 208 8.69 9.97 27.23
CA ARG A 208 8.12 9.58 28.53
C ARG A 208 9.01 10.04 29.69
N HIS A 209 10.32 10.08 29.49
CA HIS A 209 11.27 10.60 30.47
C HIS A 209 11.14 12.12 30.59
N ASP A 210 11.07 12.84 29.48
CA ASP A 210 10.96 14.31 29.49
C ASP A 210 9.67 14.77 30.18
N ARG A 211 8.54 14.12 29.86
CA ARG A 211 7.27 14.39 30.56
C ARG A 211 7.27 14.04 32.04
N ARG A 212 8.17 13.16 32.50
CA ARG A 212 8.33 12.85 33.93
C ARG A 212 9.23 13.87 34.61
N ALA A 213 10.20 14.43 33.90
CA ALA A 213 11.07 15.49 34.38
C ALA A 213 10.37 16.86 34.44
N GLU A 214 9.35 17.09 33.61
CA GLU A 214 8.49 18.28 33.63
C GLU A 214 7.42 18.30 34.75
N ARG A 215 7.31 17.24 35.56
CA ARG A 215 6.33 17.12 36.66
C ARG A 215 7.00 17.26 38.02
#